data_AF-A0A835X0Z0-F1
#
_entry.id   AF-A0A835X0Z0-F1
#
_cell.length_a   1.000
_cell.length_b   1.000
_cell.length_c   1.000
_cell.angle_alpha   90.00
_cell.angle_beta   90.00
_cell.angle_gamma   90.00
#
_symmetry.space_group_name_H-M   'P 1'
#
loop_
_entity.id
_entity.type
_entity.pdbx_description
1 polymer ?
#
loop_
_entity_poly.entity_id
_entity_poly.type
_entity_poly.pdbx_seq_one_letter_code
_entity_poly.pdbx_strand_id
1 'polypeptide(L)'
;MLGSWVARDLGEIQPGDTVKLNVVDRWGQDQTKQFLVSGISTSAGGQGFDTNAIIHIDTLRDMLDRDGDTGSFLVKLNDPSKAIEVKNFFLNSFPNDDFKAETIEESAENLLRGFRSGIAMINMIGYFGMMSSAFAIVAIQMMLVSSKTREIGVMRSIGAKRKDILILFLFQGMIIGIVGAGVGTAAGLGYTAFAKETKMAWEG
;
A
#
# COMPACT_ATOMS: atom_id res chain seq x y z
N MET A 1 6.78 27.05 1.37
CA MET A 1 6.58 26.21 0.17
C MET A 1 5.35 25.35 0.38
N LEU A 2 4.58 25.09 -0.68
CA LEU A 2 3.41 24.21 -0.64
C LEU A 2 3.64 22.96 -1.48
N GLY A 3 3.04 21.86 -1.08
CA GLY A 3 2.91 20.67 -1.92
C GLY A 3 1.98 20.89 -3.10
N SER A 4 2.21 20.16 -4.18
CA SER A 4 1.47 20.30 -5.43
C SER A 4 -0.04 20.03 -5.29
N TRP A 5 -0.46 19.14 -4.39
CA TRP A 5 -1.88 18.83 -4.16
C TRP A 5 -2.53 19.91 -3.30
N VAL A 6 -1.85 20.35 -2.24
CA VAL A 6 -2.33 21.47 -1.39
C VAL A 6 -2.53 22.74 -2.23
N ALA A 7 -1.61 23.03 -3.16
CA ALA A 7 -1.73 24.17 -4.04
C ALA A 7 -2.96 24.06 -4.98
N ARG A 8 -3.29 22.85 -5.46
CA ARG A 8 -4.48 22.61 -6.29
C ARG A 8 -5.77 22.73 -5.49
N ASP A 9 -5.84 22.10 -4.33
CA ASP A 9 -7.04 22.09 -3.47
C ASP A 9 -7.40 23.50 -2.99
N LEU A 10 -6.40 24.35 -2.80
CA LEU A 10 -6.59 25.75 -2.41
C LEU A 10 -6.89 26.69 -3.59
N GLY A 11 -7.13 26.15 -4.80
CA GLY A 11 -7.53 26.91 -5.98
C GLY A 11 -6.41 27.21 -6.98
N GLU A 12 -5.54 26.23 -7.25
CA GLU A 12 -4.40 26.34 -8.18
C GLU A 12 -3.43 27.49 -7.88
N ILE A 13 -3.09 27.65 -6.59
CA ILE A 13 -2.22 28.70 -6.09
C ILE A 13 -0.83 28.63 -6.73
N GLN A 14 -0.30 29.78 -7.16
CA GLN A 14 1.01 29.90 -7.79
C GLN A 14 2.07 30.50 -6.83
N PRO A 15 3.38 30.30 -7.09
CA PRO A 15 4.41 31.00 -6.34
C PRO A 15 4.24 32.52 -6.48
N GLY A 16 4.18 33.23 -5.35
CA GLY A 16 3.88 34.67 -5.28
C GLY A 16 2.49 34.99 -4.72
N ASP A 17 1.59 34.01 -4.63
CA ASP A 17 0.28 34.20 -4.02
C ASP A 17 0.35 34.17 -2.49
N THR A 18 -0.66 34.76 -1.85
CA THR A 18 -0.77 34.78 -0.38
C THR A 18 -1.85 33.82 0.10
N VAL A 19 -1.51 32.99 1.09
CA VAL A 19 -2.39 32.01 1.71
C VAL A 19 -2.59 32.33 3.18
N LYS A 20 -3.80 32.14 3.69
CA LYS A 20 -4.10 32.24 5.12
C LYS A 20 -3.99 30.87 5.74
N LEU A 21 -3.10 30.74 6.72
CA LEU A 21 -2.99 29.55 7.55
C LEU A 21 -3.67 29.84 8.88
N ASN A 22 -4.71 29.07 9.23
CA ASN A 22 -5.29 29.08 10.57
C ASN A 22 -4.73 27.88 11.35
N VAL A 23 -4.17 28.14 12.52
CA VAL A 23 -3.62 27.14 13.43
C VAL A 23 -4.18 27.40 14.81
N VAL A 24 -4.63 26.36 15.49
CA VAL A 24 -5.07 26.45 16.89
C VAL A 24 -3.86 26.32 17.79
N ASP A 25 -3.64 27.30 18.67
CA ASP A 25 -2.55 27.28 19.64
C ASP A 25 -2.84 26.34 20.82
N ARG A 26 -1.89 26.22 21.75
CA ARG A 26 -2.02 25.36 22.95
C ARG A 26 -3.14 25.78 23.91
N TRP A 27 -3.60 27.02 23.82
CA TRP A 27 -4.68 27.57 24.64
C TRP A 27 -6.04 27.49 23.94
N GLY A 28 -6.09 26.90 22.74
CA GLY A 28 -7.31 26.78 21.96
C GLY A 28 -7.72 28.06 21.23
N GLN A 29 -6.80 29.03 21.06
CA GLN A 29 -7.07 30.22 20.26
C GLN A 29 -6.64 30.02 18.80
N ASP A 30 -7.48 30.51 17.89
CA ASP A 30 -7.20 30.51 16.46
C ASP A 30 -6.17 31.60 16.12
N GLN A 31 -4.98 31.17 15.72
CA GLN A 31 -3.93 32.03 15.18
C GLN A 31 -3.96 31.98 13.66
N THR A 32 -4.45 33.06 13.04
CA THR A 32 -4.46 33.20 11.58
C THR A 32 -3.33 34.13 11.12
N LYS A 33 -2.39 33.61 10.31
CA LYS A 33 -1.37 34.43 9.63
C LYS A 33 -1.39 34.26 8.12
N GLN A 34 -1.01 35.32 7.42
CA GLN A 34 -0.86 35.33 5.96
C GLN A 34 0.58 34.98 5.58
N PHE A 35 0.72 34.08 4.62
CA PHE A 35 2.00 33.57 4.13
C PHE A 35 2.10 33.75 2.62
N LEU A 36 3.27 34.19 2.16
CA LEU A 36 3.61 34.21 0.75
C LEU A 36 4.09 32.82 0.30
N VAL A 37 3.53 32.30 -0.79
CA VAL A 37 3.98 31.03 -1.37
C VAL A 37 5.30 31.24 -2.10
N SER A 38 6.39 30.77 -1.53
CA SER A 38 7.73 30.86 -2.14
C SER A 38 7.99 29.84 -3.26
N GLY A 39 7.20 28.77 -3.34
CA GLY A 39 7.40 27.70 -4.33
C GLY A 39 6.51 26.50 -4.08
N ILE A 40 6.31 25.71 -5.15
CA ILE A 40 5.51 24.48 -5.15
C ILE A 40 6.44 23.27 -5.33
N SER A 41 6.39 22.32 -4.40
CA SER A 41 7.14 21.08 -4.47
C SER A 41 6.30 19.98 -5.11
N THR A 42 6.85 19.29 -6.11
CA THR A 42 6.23 18.10 -6.73
C THR A 42 7.14 16.89 -6.52
N SER A 43 6.60 15.80 -5.99
CA SER A 43 7.35 14.55 -5.84
C SER A 43 6.85 13.50 -6.82
N ALA A 44 7.76 12.68 -7.36
CA ALA A 44 7.41 11.62 -8.28
C ALA A 44 6.49 10.60 -7.58
N GLY A 45 5.27 10.43 -8.08
CA GLY A 45 4.28 9.49 -7.55
C GLY A 45 3.45 10.00 -6.37
N GLY A 46 3.53 11.29 -6.00
CA GLY A 46 2.66 11.90 -4.99
C GLY A 46 2.93 11.49 -3.53
N GLN A 47 3.99 10.75 -3.26
CA GLN A 47 4.34 10.25 -1.92
C GLN A 47 5.36 11.11 -1.16
N GLY A 48 5.71 12.29 -1.68
CA GLY A 48 6.65 13.18 -1.00
C GLY A 48 5.92 14.32 -0.30
N PHE A 49 6.35 15.54 -0.54
CA PHE A 49 5.79 16.73 0.14
C PHE A 49 4.55 17.29 -0.56
N ASP A 50 3.90 16.52 -1.44
CA ASP A 50 2.79 16.99 -2.28
C ASP A 50 1.54 17.39 -1.48
N THR A 51 1.33 16.77 -0.31
CA THR A 51 0.25 17.05 0.63
C THR A 51 0.67 17.91 1.82
N ASN A 52 1.94 18.36 1.86
CA ASN A 52 2.51 19.05 3.02
C ASN A 52 2.83 20.51 2.73
N ALA A 53 2.73 21.37 3.74
CA ALA A 53 3.23 22.74 3.71
C ALA A 53 4.53 22.85 4.53
N ILE A 54 5.53 23.53 3.97
CA ILE A 54 6.82 23.75 4.62
C ILE A 54 6.96 25.24 4.93
N ILE A 55 7.06 25.55 6.22
CA ILE A 55 7.27 26.89 6.75
C ILE A 55 8.49 26.92 7.68
N HIS A 56 9.01 28.12 7.95
CA HIS A 56 10.14 28.28 8.86
C HIS A 56 9.75 27.91 10.29
N ILE A 57 10.62 27.17 10.99
CA ILE A 57 10.34 26.66 12.33
C ILE A 57 10.07 27.77 13.34
N ASP A 58 10.83 28.88 13.30
CA ASP A 58 10.63 29.97 14.25
C ASP A 58 9.28 30.66 14.07
N THR A 59 8.78 30.75 12.83
CA THR A 59 7.42 31.29 12.58
C THR A 59 6.35 30.33 13.08
N LEU A 60 6.55 29.02 12.94
CA LEU A 60 5.62 28.02 13.45
C LEU A 60 5.60 28.01 15.00
N ARG A 61 6.75 28.17 15.65
CA ARG A 61 6.85 28.25 17.12
C ARG A 61 6.10 29.46 17.68
N ASP A 62 6.28 30.63 17.07
CA ASP A 62 5.55 31.86 17.42
C ASP A 62 4.04 31.71 17.20
N MET A 63 3.61 31.04 16.13
CA MET A 63 2.18 30.79 15.88
C MET A 63 1.53 29.77 16.81
N LEU A 64 2.29 28.78 17.28
CA LEU A 64 1.79 27.75 18.19
C LEU A 64 1.95 28.14 19.67
N ASP A 65 2.63 29.28 19.92
CA ASP A 65 3.13 29.71 21.22
C ASP A 65 3.81 28.54 21.97
N ARG A 66 4.80 27.98 21.26
CA ARG A 66 5.65 26.84 21.64
C ARG A 66 7.13 27.23 21.58
N ASP A 67 7.51 28.24 22.36
CA ASP A 67 8.89 28.71 22.41
C ASP A 67 9.84 27.63 22.95
N GLY A 68 10.94 27.41 22.20
CA GLY A 68 11.98 26.43 22.53
C GLY A 68 11.59 24.95 22.34
N ASP A 69 10.33 24.65 22.03
CA ASP A 69 9.84 23.29 21.85
C ASP A 69 9.93 22.86 20.38
N THR A 70 10.30 21.60 20.12
CA THR A 70 10.44 21.05 18.77
C THR A 70 9.98 19.60 18.76
N GLY A 71 9.09 19.26 17.83
CA GLY A 71 8.52 17.91 17.76
C GLY A 71 9.50 16.83 17.29
N SER A 72 10.46 17.17 16.40
CA SER A 72 11.47 16.22 15.94
C SER A 72 12.70 16.94 15.39
N PHE A 73 13.85 16.26 15.44
CA PHE A 73 15.10 16.76 14.86
C PHE A 73 15.61 15.73 13.85
N LEU A 74 15.97 16.18 12.65
CA LEU A 74 16.62 15.35 11.66
C LEU A 74 18.12 15.64 11.69
N VAL A 75 18.92 14.63 12.01
CA VAL A 75 20.38 14.75 12.04
C VAL A 75 20.95 14.03 10.82
N LYS A 76 21.61 14.79 9.93
CA LYS A 76 22.34 14.21 8.81
C LYS A 76 23.74 13.82 9.26
N LEU A 77 24.08 12.55 9.10
CA LEU A 77 25.41 12.03 9.39
C LEU A 77 26.31 12.15 8.16
N ASN A 78 27.57 12.52 8.37
CA ASN A 78 28.59 12.49 7.31
C ASN A 78 29.03 11.05 6.99
N ASP A 79 28.99 10.17 8.00
CA ASP A 79 29.28 8.75 7.88
C ASP A 79 28.04 7.94 8.31
N PRO A 80 27.33 7.28 7.38
CA PRO A 80 26.14 6.50 7.68
C PRO A 80 26.40 5.32 8.62
N SER A 81 27.61 4.76 8.63
CA SER A 81 27.93 3.57 9.43
C SER A 81 27.84 3.81 10.94
N LYS A 82 27.93 5.07 11.37
CA LYS A 82 27.85 5.49 12.76
C LYS A 82 26.42 5.80 13.22
N ALA A 83 25.41 5.57 12.38
CA ALA A 83 24.02 5.91 12.71
C ALA A 83 23.53 5.23 14.00
N ILE A 84 23.88 3.97 14.21
CA ILE A 84 23.51 3.22 15.42
C ILE A 84 24.23 3.77 16.65
N GLU A 85 25.52 4.10 16.53
CA GLU A 85 26.31 4.66 17.63
C GLU A 85 25.76 6.03 18.06
N VAL A 86 25.49 6.91 17.09
CA VAL A 86 24.93 8.24 17.34
C VAL A 86 23.52 8.14 17.90
N LYS A 87 22.68 7.24 17.40
CA LYS A 87 21.35 6.96 17.97
C LYS A 87 21.47 6.57 19.45
N ASN A 88 22.34 5.61 19.77
CA ASN A 88 22.53 5.16 21.15
C ASN A 88 23.12 6.26 22.04
N PHE A 89 24.01 7.09 21.51
CA PHE A 89 24.51 8.27 22.21
C PHE A 89 23.38 9.23 22.59
N PHE A 90 22.46 9.53 21.66
CA PHE A 90 21.30 10.39 21.95
C PHE A 90 20.34 9.75 22.96
N LEU A 91 20.03 8.46 22.82
CA LEU A 91 19.16 7.74 23.77
C LEU A 91 19.76 7.71 25.19
N ASN A 92 21.07 7.52 25.31
CA ASN A 92 21.74 7.51 26.61
C ASN A 92 21.93 8.91 27.21
N SER A 93 22.11 9.93 26.37
CA SER A 93 22.29 11.33 26.82
C SER A 93 20.97 11.97 27.25
N PHE A 94 19.85 11.51 26.67
CA PHE A 94 18.51 11.97 27.01
C PHE A 94 17.65 10.77 27.44
N PRO A 95 17.87 10.22 28.65
CA PRO A 95 17.07 9.14 29.20
C PRO A 95 15.69 9.68 29.61
N ASN A 96 14.82 9.84 28.61
CA ASN A 96 13.42 10.17 28.77
C ASN A 96 12.61 9.13 27.99
N ASP A 97 11.59 8.53 28.61
CA ASP A 97 10.76 7.50 27.99
C ASP A 97 10.03 8.00 26.74
N ASP A 98 9.83 9.31 26.62
CA ASP A 98 9.21 9.95 25.46
C ASP A 98 10.20 10.23 24.31
N PHE A 99 11.52 10.15 24.56
CA PHE A 99 12.52 10.47 23.54
C PHE A 99 12.80 9.25 22.66
N LYS A 100 12.31 9.31 21.42
CA LYS A 100 12.54 8.28 20.39
C LYS A 100 13.59 8.76 19.40
N ALA A 101 14.63 7.95 19.22
CA ALA A 101 15.61 8.12 18.16
C ALA A 101 15.55 6.91 17.24
N GLU A 102 15.31 7.15 15.96
CA GLU A 102 15.25 6.12 14.91
C GLU A 102 16.18 6.53 13.78
N THR A 103 16.86 5.54 13.17
CA THR A 103 17.62 5.81 11.95
C THR A 103 16.68 5.80 10.74
N ILE A 104 17.09 6.46 9.66
CA ILE A 104 16.34 6.43 8.40
C ILE A 104 16.20 4.98 7.88
N GLU A 105 17.20 4.15 8.12
CA GLU A 105 17.21 2.74 7.74
C GLU A 105 16.16 1.93 8.52
N GLU A 106 16.08 2.12 9.83
CA GLU A 106 15.05 1.46 10.67
C GLU A 106 13.64 1.92 10.30
N SER A 107 13.46 3.23 10.06
CA SER A 107 12.18 3.78 9.63
C SER A 107 11.75 3.23 8.26
N ALA A 108 12.68 3.18 7.30
CA ALA A 108 12.45 2.56 6.01
C ALA A 108 12.15 1.06 6.13
N GLU A 109 12.87 0.34 6.99
CA GLU A 109 12.61 -1.09 7.21
C GLU A 109 11.24 -1.32 7.85
N ASN A 110 10.82 -0.50 8.81
CA ASN A 110 9.50 -0.57 9.42
C ASN A 110 8.38 -0.35 8.40
N LEU A 111 8.52 0.66 7.52
CA LEU A 111 7.60 0.88 6.41
C LEU A 111 7.57 -0.33 5.47
N LEU A 112 8.74 -0.80 5.03
CA LEU A 112 8.85 -1.95 4.12
C LEU A 112 8.30 -3.23 4.75
N ARG A 113 8.47 -3.45 6.06
CA ARG A 113 7.87 -4.56 6.81
C ARG A 113 6.35 -4.47 6.78
N GLY A 114 5.78 -3.27 6.98
CA GLY A 114 4.34 -3.03 6.84
C GLY A 114 3.83 -3.39 5.45
N PHE A 115 4.50 -2.92 4.39
CA PHE A 115 4.15 -3.27 3.01
C PHE A 115 4.28 -4.77 2.72
N ARG A 116 5.38 -5.40 3.15
CA ARG A 116 5.58 -6.85 2.98
C ARG A 116 4.49 -7.65 3.68
N SER A 117 4.10 -7.23 4.89
CA SER A 117 2.99 -7.84 5.63
C SER A 117 1.65 -7.67 4.89
N GLY A 118 1.37 -6.48 4.38
CA GLY A 118 0.15 -6.22 3.60
C GLY A 118 0.07 -7.07 2.33
N ILE A 119 1.17 -7.16 1.57
CA ILE A 119 1.26 -8.03 0.39
C ILE A 119 1.07 -9.51 0.78
N ALA A 120 1.65 -9.94 1.90
CA ALA A 120 1.47 -11.30 2.41
C ALA A 120 0.00 -11.60 2.76
N MET A 121 -0.72 -10.66 3.37
CA MET A 121 -2.16 -10.82 3.66
C MET A 121 -2.99 -10.94 2.38
N ILE A 122 -2.73 -10.10 1.38
CA ILE A 122 -3.43 -10.16 0.08
C ILE A 122 -3.18 -11.52 -0.58
N ASN A 123 -1.93 -12.00 -0.58
CA ASN A 123 -1.59 -13.31 -1.12
C ASN A 123 -2.28 -14.45 -0.35
N MET A 124 -2.38 -14.35 0.98
CA MET A 124 -3.08 -15.33 1.81
C MET A 124 -4.56 -15.44 1.43
N ILE A 125 -5.26 -14.30 1.28
CA ILE A 125 -6.65 -14.27 0.79
C ILE A 125 -6.73 -14.91 -0.61
N GLY A 126 -5.78 -14.59 -1.49
CA GLY A 126 -5.67 -15.20 -2.81
C GLY A 126 -5.58 -16.73 -2.75
N TYR A 127 -4.75 -17.29 -1.87
CA TYR A 127 -4.62 -18.73 -1.68
C TYR A 127 -5.90 -19.38 -1.16
N PHE A 128 -6.62 -18.74 -0.23
CA PHE A 128 -7.94 -19.23 0.20
C PHE A 128 -8.94 -19.23 -0.96
N GLY A 129 -8.95 -18.18 -1.78
CA GLY A 129 -9.77 -18.12 -3.00
C GLY A 129 -9.43 -19.24 -3.99
N MET A 130 -8.15 -19.52 -4.19
CA MET A 130 -7.68 -20.63 -5.04
C MET A 130 -8.12 -21.99 -4.48
N MET A 131 -7.97 -22.24 -3.17
CA MET A 131 -8.45 -23.46 -2.54
C MET A 131 -9.96 -23.62 -2.67
N SER A 132 -10.73 -22.57 -2.38
CA SER A 132 -12.20 -22.58 -2.51
C SER A 132 -12.62 -22.93 -3.94
N SER A 133 -11.95 -22.35 -4.94
CA SER A 133 -12.19 -22.63 -6.35
C SER A 133 -11.88 -24.09 -6.71
N ALA A 134 -10.79 -24.66 -6.18
CA ALA A 134 -10.45 -26.06 -6.39
C ALA A 134 -11.53 -27.00 -5.82
N PHE A 135 -12.05 -26.71 -4.62
CA PHE A 135 -13.17 -27.48 -4.05
C PHE A 135 -14.44 -27.38 -4.89
N ALA A 136 -14.75 -26.20 -5.43
CA ALA A 136 -15.89 -26.01 -6.32
C ALA A 136 -15.77 -26.88 -7.58
N ILE A 137 -14.58 -26.92 -8.20
CA ILE A 137 -14.31 -27.79 -9.36
C ILE A 137 -14.51 -29.26 -9.00
N VAL A 138 -13.97 -29.71 -7.86
CA VAL A 138 -14.12 -31.10 -7.41
C VAL A 138 -15.60 -31.44 -7.18
N ALA A 139 -16.37 -30.56 -6.56
CA ALA A 139 -17.81 -30.76 -6.33
C ALA A 139 -18.57 -30.92 -7.65
N ILE A 140 -18.27 -30.09 -8.64
CA ILE A 140 -18.88 -30.18 -9.99
C ILE A 140 -18.47 -31.48 -10.68
N GLN A 141 -17.19 -31.87 -10.62
CA GLN A 141 -16.73 -33.13 -11.20
C GLN A 141 -17.41 -34.34 -10.54
N MET A 142 -17.59 -34.34 -9.22
CA MET A 142 -18.35 -35.38 -8.53
C MET A 142 -19.80 -35.47 -9.01
N MET A 143 -20.47 -34.32 -9.16
CA MET A 143 -21.83 -34.25 -9.70
C MET A 143 -21.90 -34.82 -11.13
N LEU A 144 -20.95 -34.45 -11.99
CA LEU A 144 -20.89 -34.93 -13.37
C LEU A 144 -20.66 -36.45 -13.44
N VAL A 145 -19.77 -37.00 -12.62
CA VAL A 145 -19.54 -38.45 -12.53
C VAL A 145 -20.83 -39.18 -12.16
N SER A 146 -21.56 -38.67 -11.15
CA SER A 146 -22.83 -39.27 -10.73
C SER A 146 -23.87 -39.25 -11.86
N SER A 147 -23.98 -38.13 -12.59
CA SER A 147 -24.92 -38.01 -13.72
C SER A 147 -24.59 -38.94 -14.90
N LYS A 148 -23.31 -39.30 -15.09
CA LYS A 148 -22.83 -40.17 -16.19
C LYS A 148 -22.58 -41.63 -15.77
N THR A 149 -23.12 -42.05 -14.63
CA THR A 149 -22.89 -43.41 -14.09
C THR A 149 -23.24 -44.53 -15.09
N ARG A 150 -24.29 -44.36 -15.92
CA ARG A 150 -24.67 -45.35 -16.95
C ARG A 150 -23.62 -45.49 -18.05
N GLU A 151 -23.06 -44.39 -18.53
CA GLU A 151 -22.00 -44.37 -19.54
C GLU A 151 -20.73 -45.04 -19.01
N ILE A 152 -20.37 -44.75 -17.75
CA ILE A 152 -19.25 -45.38 -17.05
C ILE A 152 -19.45 -46.89 -16.92
N GLY A 153 -20.69 -47.33 -16.64
CA GLY A 153 -21.07 -48.74 -16.60
C GLY A 153 -20.80 -49.47 -17.92
N VAL A 154 -21.19 -48.85 -19.06
CA VAL A 154 -20.92 -49.39 -20.40
C VAL A 154 -19.42 -49.46 -20.68
N MET A 155 -18.66 -48.40 -20.36
CA MET A 155 -17.21 -48.38 -20.53
C MET A 155 -16.51 -49.50 -19.76
N ARG A 156 -16.95 -49.75 -18.51
CA ARG A 156 -16.41 -50.84 -17.68
C ARG A 156 -16.74 -52.21 -18.26
N SER A 157 -17.91 -52.39 -18.86
CA SER A 157 -18.30 -53.64 -19.51
C SER A 157 -17.46 -53.97 -20.75
N ILE A 158 -16.91 -52.95 -21.42
CA ILE A 158 -16.01 -53.10 -22.58
C ILE A 158 -14.54 -53.29 -22.13
N GLY A 159 -14.27 -53.26 -20.82
CA GLY A 159 -12.95 -53.56 -20.23
C GLY A 159 -12.19 -52.36 -19.69
N ALA A 160 -12.77 -51.15 -19.67
CA ALA A 160 -12.12 -49.97 -19.08
C ALA A 160 -11.87 -50.16 -17.57
N LYS A 161 -10.65 -49.84 -17.11
CA LYS A 161 -10.28 -49.95 -15.69
C LYS A 161 -10.73 -48.70 -14.94
N ARG A 162 -10.90 -48.81 -13.62
CA ARG A 162 -11.24 -47.66 -12.74
C ARG A 162 -10.23 -46.50 -12.86
N LYS A 163 -8.95 -46.82 -13.09
CA LYS A 163 -7.88 -45.83 -13.27
C LYS A 163 -8.06 -44.99 -14.54
N ASP A 164 -8.47 -45.62 -15.64
CA ASP A 164 -8.65 -44.95 -16.93
C ASP A 164 -9.77 -43.91 -16.84
N ILE A 165 -10.86 -44.27 -16.16
CA ILE A 165 -11.99 -43.37 -15.88
C ILE A 165 -11.54 -42.20 -14.99
N LEU A 166 -10.76 -42.47 -13.93
CA LEU A 166 -10.27 -41.44 -13.01
C LEU A 166 -9.33 -40.45 -13.71
N ILE A 167 -8.44 -40.94 -14.58
CA ILE A 167 -7.53 -40.11 -15.39
C ILE A 167 -8.34 -39.21 -16.35
N LEU A 168 -9.40 -39.73 -16.96
CA LEU A 168 -10.24 -38.94 -17.87
C LEU A 168 -10.89 -37.74 -17.16
N PHE A 169 -11.42 -37.93 -15.95
CA PHE A 169 -11.98 -36.84 -15.15
C PHE A 169 -10.92 -35.86 -14.63
N LEU A 170 -9.72 -36.35 -14.29
CA LEU A 170 -8.58 -35.49 -13.95
C LEU A 170 -8.18 -34.59 -15.13
N PHE A 171 -8.10 -35.14 -16.34
CA PHE A 171 -7.81 -34.37 -17.55
C PHE A 171 -8.90 -33.33 -17.85
N GLN A 172 -10.17 -33.70 -17.69
CA GLN A 172 -11.27 -32.74 -17.86
C GLN A 172 -11.14 -31.57 -16.87
N GLY A 173 -10.87 -31.87 -15.58
CA GLY A 173 -10.64 -30.84 -14.57
C GLY A 173 -9.42 -29.97 -14.88
N MET A 174 -8.32 -30.57 -15.37
CA MET A 174 -7.11 -29.86 -15.77
C MET A 174 -7.36 -28.91 -16.94
N ILE A 175 -8.12 -29.33 -17.96
CA ILE A 175 -8.49 -28.48 -19.09
C ILE A 175 -9.32 -27.29 -18.61
N ILE A 176 -10.32 -27.52 -17.75
CA ILE A 176 -11.15 -26.45 -17.17
C ILE A 176 -10.27 -25.48 -16.36
N GLY A 177 -9.33 -26.00 -15.57
CA GLY A 177 -8.37 -25.20 -14.80
C GLY A 177 -7.46 -24.34 -15.67
N ILE A 178 -6.88 -24.90 -16.74
CA ILE A 178 -6.01 -24.17 -17.67
C ILE A 178 -6.79 -23.08 -18.40
N VAL A 179 -7.98 -23.40 -18.91
CA VAL A 179 -8.83 -22.42 -19.60
C VAL A 179 -9.25 -21.31 -18.63
N GLY A 180 -9.68 -21.67 -17.42
CA GLY A 180 -10.04 -20.72 -16.38
C GLY A 180 -8.87 -19.81 -15.98
N ALA A 181 -7.67 -20.37 -15.80
CA ALA A 181 -6.47 -19.60 -15.51
C ALA A 181 -6.10 -18.66 -16.66
N GLY A 182 -6.20 -19.12 -17.91
CA GLY A 182 -5.96 -18.30 -19.10
C GLY A 182 -6.92 -17.13 -19.20
N VAL A 183 -8.23 -17.37 -19.09
CA VAL A 183 -9.26 -16.34 -19.14
C VAL A 183 -9.12 -15.37 -17.96
N GLY A 184 -8.90 -15.88 -16.75
CA GLY A 184 -8.70 -15.05 -15.55
C GLY A 184 -7.47 -14.16 -15.66
N THR A 185 -6.36 -14.69 -16.17
CA THR A 185 -5.13 -13.91 -16.41
C THR A 185 -5.37 -12.83 -17.46
N ALA A 186 -6.03 -13.17 -18.58
CA ALA A 186 -6.34 -12.19 -19.62
C ALA A 186 -7.25 -11.07 -19.11
N ALA A 187 -8.29 -11.40 -18.34
CA ALA A 187 -9.17 -10.41 -17.72
C ALA A 187 -8.42 -9.53 -16.69
N GLY A 188 -7.55 -10.11 -15.86
CA GLY A 188 -6.74 -9.38 -14.89
C GLY A 188 -5.73 -8.42 -15.53
N LEU A 189 -5.07 -8.85 -16.61
CA LEU A 189 -4.20 -8.00 -17.40
C LEU A 189 -4.99 -6.87 -18.09
N GLY A 190 -6.16 -7.18 -18.65
CA GLY A 190 -7.07 -6.19 -19.24
C GLY A 190 -7.50 -5.13 -18.23
N TYR A 191 -7.90 -5.55 -17.03
CA TYR A 191 -8.24 -4.64 -15.94
C TYR A 191 -7.06 -3.75 -15.54
N THR A 192 -5.86 -4.32 -15.42
CA THR A 192 -4.65 -3.58 -15.06
C THR A 192 -4.27 -2.56 -16.14
N ALA A 193 -4.40 -2.91 -17.42
CA ALA A 193 -4.17 -1.98 -18.54
C ALA A 193 -5.19 -0.83 -18.52
N PHE A 194 -6.48 -1.14 -18.33
CA PHE A 194 -7.54 -0.14 -18.24
C PHE A 194 -7.34 0.81 -17.05
N ALA A 195 -6.97 0.28 -15.87
CA ALA A 195 -6.69 1.07 -14.68
C ALA A 195 -5.49 2.02 -14.87
N LYS A 196 -4.47 1.58 -15.63
CA LYS A 196 -3.31 2.41 -15.95
C LYS A 196 -3.68 3.57 -16.89
N GLU A 197 -4.51 3.31 -17.89
CA GLU A 197 -4.91 4.31 -18.90
C GLU A 197 -5.86 5.36 -18.33
N THR A 198 -6.77 4.94 -17.44
CA THR A 198 -7.70 5.85 -16.77
C THR A 198 -7.07 6.72 -15.68
N LYS A 199 -5.78 6.52 -15.33
CA LYS A 199 -5.12 7.19 -14.20
C LYS A 199 -6.07 7.28 -13.00
N MET A 200 -6.68 6.15 -12.62
CA MET A 200 -7.43 6.08 -11.36
C MET A 200 -6.42 6.19 -10.20
N ALA A 201 -5.84 7.37 -10.05
CA ALA A 201 -5.32 7.84 -8.80
C ALA A 201 -6.54 7.86 -7.87
N TRP A 202 -6.43 7.11 -6.79
CA TRP A 202 -7.33 7.28 -5.67
C TRP A 202 -7.22 8.76 -5.24
N GLU A 203 -8.19 9.59 -5.64
CA GLU A 203 -8.45 10.87 -4.99
C GLU A 203 -9.16 10.53 -3.69
N GLY A 204 -8.37 10.30 -2.65
CA GLY A 204 -8.82 10.07 -1.28
C GLY A 204 -7.88 10.74 -0.30
#